data_AF-A0A938SMC8-F1
#
_entry.id   AF-A0A938SMC8-F1
#
_cell.length_a   1.000
_cell.length_b   1.000
_cell.length_c   1.000
_cell.angle_alpha   90.00
_cell.angle_beta   90.00
_cell.angle_gamma   90.00
#
_symmetry.space_group_name_H-M   'P 1'
#
loop_
_entity.id
_entity.type
_entity.pdbx_description
1 polymer ?
#
loop_
_entity_poly.entity_id
_entity_poly.type
_entity_poly.pdbx_seq_one_letter_code
_entity_poly.pdbx_strand_id
1 'polypeptide(L)'
;MNWAFRVAVLSAVYGAVGSAAEPAVPGLPPMPAEDRPLAERFAVPPPSARMLPIIHAQKENPAEQDQQLRTLAARGFGGFAGNVAFQGYVDDESKWPAFLRGVREAKAAGMSLWLYDECGYPSGSARDLTLRGHPEWAARGLLVAEANSSGGEVSLALPPGRLVLAAALPRHDGAIVLEKSRDLTDSVHGDQIVWQAPAGEWFVVAMTDDLIYEGTHAAISLAYKKPCIDLLTPEPTARFLEVTHARYAEKLGPDLGRYFVSTFTDEPSLQNYWFRPMPYRVLPWSLTFEREFRERRGRELRPLLPALVADAGPAGARARYDFWNTVGELVAENFFGQIQTWCRQHNILSGGHLLMEESLVGHVPFYG
;
A
#
# COMPACT_ATOMS: atom_id res chain seq x y z
N MET A 1 -67.63 46.89 -29.50
CA MET A 1 -67.19 45.63 -28.87
C MET A 1 -67.37 44.51 -29.87
N ASN A 2 -66.40 43.60 -29.94
CA ASN A 2 -66.24 42.45 -30.85
C ASN A 2 -65.76 42.76 -32.28
N TRP A 3 -64.49 42.43 -32.53
CA TRP A 3 -63.89 42.31 -33.87
C TRP A 3 -63.58 40.85 -34.15
N ALA A 4 -64.07 40.36 -35.28
CA ALA A 4 -63.89 39.01 -35.80
C ALA A 4 -62.51 38.87 -36.48
N PHE A 5 -61.86 37.73 -36.25
CA PHE A 5 -60.53 37.39 -36.80
C PHE A 5 -60.61 36.90 -38.25
N ARG A 6 -59.64 37.36 -39.05
CA ARG A 6 -59.36 36.94 -40.44
C ARG A 6 -58.36 35.79 -40.46
N VAL A 7 -58.53 34.91 -41.44
CA VAL A 7 -57.54 33.92 -41.92
C VAL A 7 -56.68 34.55 -43.01
N ALA A 8 -55.36 34.36 -42.98
CA ALA A 8 -54.51 34.25 -44.17
C ALA A 8 -53.13 33.67 -43.83
N VAL A 9 -52.71 32.73 -44.68
CA VAL A 9 -51.44 31.99 -44.70
C VAL A 9 -50.29 32.89 -45.16
N LEU A 10 -49.12 32.77 -44.54
CA LEU A 10 -47.85 33.25 -45.09
C LEU A 10 -46.70 32.35 -44.62
N SER A 11 -46.18 31.57 -45.55
CA SER A 11 -44.93 30.81 -45.42
C SER A 11 -43.74 31.76 -45.33
N ALA A 12 -42.96 31.67 -44.26
CA ALA A 12 -41.69 32.38 -44.12
C ALA A 12 -40.53 31.38 -44.11
N VAL A 13 -39.62 31.56 -45.07
CA VAL A 13 -38.34 30.89 -45.21
C VAL A 13 -37.47 31.24 -44.00
N TYR A 14 -37.17 30.26 -43.15
CA TYR A 14 -36.07 30.37 -42.19
C TYR A 14 -34.80 29.85 -42.86
N GLY A 15 -33.90 30.79 -43.19
CA GLY A 15 -32.54 30.48 -43.60
C GLY A 15 -31.81 29.75 -42.49
N ALA A 16 -31.15 28.66 -42.84
CA ALA A 16 -30.21 27.96 -41.97
C ALA A 16 -29.04 28.90 -41.65
N VAL A 17 -29.00 29.42 -40.42
CA VAL A 17 -27.78 29.95 -39.85
C VAL A 17 -26.91 28.72 -39.58
N GLY A 18 -25.97 28.48 -40.48
CA GLY A 18 -24.91 27.49 -40.26
C GLY A 18 -24.22 27.83 -38.95
N SER A 19 -24.28 26.91 -37.99
CA SER A 19 -23.34 26.88 -36.88
C SER A 19 -21.96 26.82 -37.50
N ALA A 20 -21.24 27.94 -37.44
CA ALA A 20 -19.81 27.93 -37.67
C ALA A 20 -19.23 26.99 -36.62
N ALA A 21 -18.69 25.85 -37.06
CA ALA A 21 -17.95 24.96 -36.21
C ALA A 21 -16.89 25.78 -35.48
N GLU A 22 -16.86 25.71 -34.15
CA GLU A 22 -15.75 26.25 -33.38
C GLU A 22 -14.44 25.67 -33.94
N PRO A 23 -13.41 26.49 -34.16
CA PRO A 23 -12.14 25.98 -34.65
C PRO A 23 -11.61 24.96 -33.65
N ALA A 24 -11.37 23.73 -34.12
CA ALA A 24 -10.75 22.68 -33.33
C ALA A 24 -9.45 23.22 -32.72
N VAL A 25 -9.36 23.21 -31.38
CA VAL A 25 -8.11 23.45 -30.67
C VAL A 25 -7.07 22.50 -31.25
N PRO A 26 -5.86 22.96 -31.63
CA PRO A 26 -4.84 22.05 -32.15
C PRO A 26 -4.57 20.98 -31.10
N GLY A 27 -4.90 19.73 -31.45
CA GLY A 27 -4.64 18.57 -30.60
C GLY A 27 -3.15 18.47 -30.25
N LEU A 28 -2.85 17.74 -29.18
CA LEU A 28 -1.47 17.43 -28.82
C LEU A 28 -0.75 16.78 -30.03
N PRO A 29 0.46 17.23 -30.39
CA PRO A 29 1.20 16.60 -31.48
C PRO A 29 1.45 15.11 -31.14
N PRO A 30 1.34 14.19 -32.11
CA PRO A 30 1.52 12.79 -31.87
C PRO A 30 2.96 12.48 -31.43
N MET A 31 3.10 11.60 -30.44
CA MET A 31 4.39 11.15 -29.94
C MET A 31 5.03 10.12 -30.89
N PRO A 32 6.37 9.95 -30.86
CA PRO A 32 7.07 9.01 -31.73
C PRO A 32 6.60 7.56 -31.53
N ALA A 33 6.25 6.86 -32.61
CA ALA A 33 5.70 5.51 -32.56
C ALA A 33 6.74 4.43 -32.15
N GLU A 34 6.23 3.29 -31.70
CA GLU A 34 7.00 2.12 -31.22
C GLU A 34 7.52 1.22 -32.36
N ASP A 35 6.87 1.22 -33.51
CA ASP A 35 7.10 0.31 -34.65
C ASP A 35 8.25 0.75 -35.58
N ARG A 36 9.12 1.63 -35.09
CA ARG A 36 10.28 2.16 -35.83
C ARG A 36 11.55 1.32 -35.62
N PRO A 37 12.50 1.34 -36.58
CA PRO A 37 13.81 0.71 -36.41
C PRO A 37 14.53 1.13 -35.12
N LEU A 38 15.34 0.22 -34.54
CA LEU A 38 16.04 0.48 -33.27
C LEU A 38 16.88 1.77 -33.29
N ALA A 39 17.59 2.04 -34.38
CA ALA A 39 18.41 3.26 -34.50
C ALA A 39 17.56 4.55 -34.38
N GLU A 40 16.36 4.56 -34.97
CA GLU A 40 15.43 5.70 -34.88
C GLU A 40 14.80 5.82 -33.49
N ARG A 41 14.48 4.70 -32.85
CA ARG A 41 14.00 4.68 -31.45
C ARG A 41 15.09 5.12 -30.49
N PHE A 42 16.35 4.77 -30.73
CA PHE A 42 17.47 5.21 -29.90
C PHE A 42 17.70 6.73 -30.04
N ALA A 43 17.70 7.24 -31.27
CA ALA A 43 17.85 8.67 -31.52
C ALA A 43 16.65 9.50 -31.02
N VAL A 44 15.44 8.96 -31.17
CA VAL A 44 14.18 9.59 -30.72
C VAL A 44 13.36 8.54 -29.97
N PRO A 45 13.55 8.40 -28.64
CA PRO A 45 12.86 7.40 -27.82
C PRO A 45 11.35 7.50 -27.95
N PRO A 46 10.63 6.36 -28.08
CA PRO A 46 9.19 6.36 -28.01
C PRO A 46 8.72 6.57 -26.55
N PRO A 47 7.44 6.89 -26.33
CA PRO A 47 6.86 7.09 -25.00
C PRO A 47 7.16 6.00 -23.96
N SER A 48 7.19 4.72 -24.34
CA SER A 48 7.46 3.61 -23.40
C SER A 48 8.87 3.64 -22.79
N ALA A 49 9.82 4.30 -23.45
CA ALA A 49 11.23 4.38 -23.03
C ALA A 49 11.59 5.70 -22.35
N ARG A 50 10.60 6.57 -22.10
CA ARG A 50 10.79 7.90 -21.50
C ARG A 50 10.31 7.90 -20.05
N MET A 51 10.86 8.81 -19.25
CA MET A 51 10.42 9.01 -17.86
C MET A 51 8.95 9.41 -17.78
N LEU A 52 8.30 8.98 -16.69
CA LEU A 52 6.91 9.30 -16.36
C LEU A 52 6.89 10.05 -15.00
N PRO A 53 6.64 11.36 -14.97
CA PRO A 53 6.45 12.08 -13.72
C PRO A 53 5.11 11.71 -13.09
N ILE A 54 5.02 11.82 -11.76
CA ILE A 54 3.78 11.62 -11.03
C ILE A 54 2.91 12.88 -11.08
N ILE A 55 1.61 12.72 -11.33
CA ILE A 55 0.61 13.79 -11.39
C ILE A 55 -0.61 13.41 -10.55
N HIS A 56 -0.76 14.05 -9.38
CA HIS A 56 -1.81 13.74 -8.40
C HIS A 56 -3.15 14.47 -8.60
N ALA A 57 -3.32 15.14 -9.74
CA ALA A 57 -4.58 15.70 -10.19
C ALA A 57 -4.39 16.22 -11.62
N GLN A 58 -5.28 15.82 -12.51
CA GLN A 58 -5.42 16.48 -13.79
C GLN A 58 -6.02 17.89 -13.60
N LYS A 59 -5.61 18.86 -14.43
CA LYS A 59 -6.22 20.20 -14.43
C LYS A 59 -7.69 20.11 -14.83
N GLU A 60 -8.57 20.79 -14.09
CA GLU A 60 -10.01 20.81 -14.38
C GLU A 60 -10.34 21.67 -15.62
N ASN A 61 -9.56 22.73 -15.87
CA ASN A 61 -9.70 23.54 -17.08
C ASN A 61 -9.08 22.82 -18.30
N PRO A 62 -9.84 22.59 -19.39
CA PRO A 62 -9.33 21.91 -20.59
C PRO A 62 -8.08 22.54 -21.22
N ALA A 63 -8.01 23.86 -21.32
CA ALA A 63 -6.89 24.55 -21.94
C ALA A 63 -5.61 24.44 -21.11
N GLU A 64 -5.73 24.53 -19.78
CA GLU A 64 -4.62 24.30 -18.85
C GLU A 64 -4.14 22.84 -18.88
N GLN A 65 -5.08 21.89 -18.96
CA GLN A 65 -4.78 20.46 -19.10
C GLN A 65 -4.01 20.18 -20.39
N ASP A 66 -4.47 20.70 -21.52
CA ASP A 66 -3.78 20.54 -22.80
C ASP A 66 -2.39 21.18 -22.77
N GLN A 67 -2.26 22.35 -22.12
CA GLN A 67 -0.97 23.00 -21.94
C GLN A 67 -0.02 22.21 -21.03
N GLN A 68 -0.52 21.56 -19.97
CA GLN A 68 0.26 20.67 -19.12
C GLN A 68 0.80 19.48 -19.94
N LEU A 69 -0.07 18.81 -20.71
CA LEU A 69 0.33 17.69 -21.56
C LEU A 69 1.33 18.12 -22.65
N ARG A 70 1.13 19.29 -23.29
CA ARG A 70 2.11 19.86 -24.23
C ARG A 70 3.46 20.10 -23.57
N THR A 71 3.45 20.61 -22.34
CA THR A 71 4.68 20.88 -21.57
C THR A 71 5.42 19.59 -21.25
N LEU A 72 4.71 18.51 -20.88
CA LEU A 72 5.33 17.20 -20.65
C LEU A 72 6.01 16.67 -21.91
N ALA A 73 5.30 16.67 -23.04
CA ALA A 73 5.83 16.22 -24.32
C ALA A 73 7.05 17.04 -24.76
N ALA A 74 6.97 18.36 -24.66
CA ALA A 74 8.05 19.28 -25.03
C ALA A 74 9.30 19.11 -24.15
N ARG A 75 9.14 18.67 -22.89
CA ARG A 75 10.24 18.36 -21.97
C ARG A 75 10.79 16.93 -22.12
N GLY A 76 10.25 16.14 -23.06
CA GLY A 76 10.73 14.80 -23.35
C GLY A 76 10.17 13.70 -22.45
N PHE A 77 9.15 13.98 -21.63
CA PHE A 77 8.45 12.93 -20.88
C PHE A 77 7.61 12.04 -21.81
N GLY A 78 7.46 10.77 -21.44
CA GLY A 78 6.67 9.79 -22.20
C GLY A 78 5.17 9.86 -21.94
N GLY A 79 4.78 10.52 -20.85
CA GLY A 79 3.42 10.55 -20.33
C GLY A 79 3.47 10.86 -18.85
N PHE A 80 2.72 10.11 -18.03
CA PHE A 80 2.71 10.29 -16.57
C PHE A 80 2.23 9.04 -15.83
N ALA A 81 2.59 8.94 -14.55
CA ALA A 81 1.88 8.13 -13.58
C ALA A 81 0.86 9.03 -12.86
N GLY A 82 -0.41 8.63 -12.77
CA GLY A 82 -1.41 9.53 -12.20
C GLY A 82 -2.69 8.85 -11.79
N ASN A 83 -3.51 9.60 -11.08
CA ASN A 83 -4.74 9.17 -10.43
C ASN A 83 -5.80 10.27 -10.49
N VAL A 84 -7.02 9.93 -10.07
CA VAL A 84 -8.05 10.94 -9.80
C VAL A 84 -7.57 11.86 -8.68
N ALA A 85 -7.97 13.13 -8.71
CA ALA A 85 -7.48 14.14 -7.78
C ALA A 85 -7.68 13.73 -6.31
N PHE A 86 -6.66 13.90 -5.47
CA PHE A 86 -6.74 13.55 -4.03
C PHE A 86 -7.91 14.24 -3.30
N GLN A 87 -8.18 15.50 -3.63
CA GLN A 87 -9.34 16.21 -3.12
C GLN A 87 -10.61 15.63 -3.73
N GLY A 88 -11.42 14.96 -2.92
CA GLY A 88 -12.57 14.18 -3.39
C GLY A 88 -12.21 12.73 -3.69
N TYR A 89 -11.08 12.45 -4.34
CA TYR A 89 -10.61 11.10 -4.71
C TYR A 89 -11.68 10.26 -5.45
N VAL A 90 -11.64 8.93 -5.32
CA VAL A 90 -12.48 7.98 -6.08
C VAL A 90 -13.97 7.98 -5.69
N ASP A 91 -14.30 8.52 -4.51
CA ASP A 91 -15.67 8.63 -4.01
C ASP A 91 -16.38 9.95 -4.40
N ASP A 92 -15.67 10.93 -4.96
CA ASP A 92 -16.25 12.16 -5.50
C ASP A 92 -16.45 12.07 -7.02
N GLU A 93 -17.71 11.90 -7.43
CA GLU A 93 -18.11 11.81 -8.83
C GLU A 93 -17.70 13.05 -9.66
N SER A 94 -17.55 14.23 -9.03
CA SER A 94 -17.15 15.47 -9.73
C SER A 94 -15.69 15.46 -10.20
N LYS A 95 -14.85 14.56 -9.69
CA LYS A 95 -13.41 14.51 -10.00
C LYS A 95 -13.06 13.64 -11.21
N TRP A 96 -13.96 12.74 -11.60
CA TRP A 96 -13.76 11.85 -12.74
C TRP A 96 -13.70 12.53 -14.10
N PRO A 97 -14.52 13.54 -14.44
CA PRO A 97 -14.49 14.15 -15.77
C PRO A 97 -13.13 14.68 -16.20
N ALA A 98 -12.43 15.40 -15.32
CA ALA A 98 -11.10 15.95 -15.59
C ALA A 98 -10.04 14.85 -15.76
N PHE A 99 -10.09 13.82 -14.90
CA PHE A 99 -9.21 12.66 -15.00
C PHE A 99 -9.41 11.91 -16.32
N LEU A 100 -10.66 11.54 -16.64
CA LEU A 100 -10.99 10.79 -17.85
C LEU A 100 -10.64 11.57 -19.12
N ARG A 101 -10.86 12.90 -19.15
CA ARG A 101 -10.43 13.74 -20.27
C ARG A 101 -8.91 13.69 -20.43
N GLY A 102 -8.15 13.92 -19.36
CA GLY A 102 -6.69 13.95 -19.41
C GLY A 102 -6.07 12.64 -19.88
N VAL A 103 -6.64 11.51 -19.41
CA VAL A 103 -6.26 10.17 -19.89
C VAL A 103 -6.52 10.04 -21.39
N ARG A 104 -7.72 10.38 -21.87
CA ARG A 104 -8.07 10.28 -23.30
C ARG A 104 -7.18 11.15 -24.19
N GLU A 105 -6.94 12.39 -23.80
CA GLU A 105 -6.08 13.32 -24.57
C GLU A 105 -4.62 12.83 -24.60
N ALA A 106 -4.09 12.39 -23.46
CA ALA A 106 -2.74 11.84 -23.40
C ALA A 106 -2.59 10.57 -24.25
N LYS A 107 -3.59 9.68 -24.24
CA LYS A 107 -3.59 8.47 -25.07
C LYS A 107 -3.77 8.77 -26.56
N ALA A 108 -4.60 9.74 -26.92
CA ALA A 108 -4.73 10.19 -28.31
C ALA A 108 -3.41 10.74 -28.86
N ALA A 109 -2.59 11.37 -28.00
CA ALA A 109 -1.24 11.81 -28.33
C ALA A 109 -0.19 10.68 -28.33
N GLY A 110 -0.54 9.45 -27.93
CA GLY A 110 0.37 8.31 -27.87
C GLY A 110 1.18 8.20 -26.56
N MET A 111 0.84 8.95 -25.51
CA MET A 111 1.57 8.88 -24.24
C MET A 111 1.43 7.53 -23.52
N SER A 112 2.46 7.18 -22.75
CA SER A 112 2.48 6.03 -21.84
C SER A 112 1.96 6.43 -20.47
N LEU A 113 0.99 5.69 -19.93
CA LEU A 113 0.32 6.02 -18.67
C LEU A 113 0.47 4.90 -17.65
N TRP A 114 0.74 5.27 -16.41
CA TRP A 114 0.65 4.39 -15.24
C TRP A 114 -0.46 4.88 -14.32
N LEU A 115 -1.23 3.95 -13.75
CA LEU A 115 -2.33 4.27 -12.84
C LEU A 115 -1.81 4.25 -11.41
N TYR A 116 -1.66 5.42 -10.81
CA TYR A 116 -1.28 5.53 -9.40
C TYR A 116 -2.46 5.08 -8.53
N ASP A 117 -2.27 4.07 -7.70
CA ASP A 117 -3.39 3.33 -7.08
C ASP A 117 -3.87 3.90 -5.74
N GLU A 118 -3.18 4.92 -5.22
CA GLU A 118 -3.42 5.48 -3.89
C GLU A 118 -3.74 6.99 -3.92
N CYS A 119 -4.32 7.46 -2.80
CA CYS A 119 -4.42 8.86 -2.43
C CYS A 119 -3.33 9.19 -1.42
N GLY A 120 -2.17 9.62 -1.92
CA GLY A 120 -0.94 9.77 -1.13
C GLY A 120 -0.15 8.47 -1.14
N TYR A 121 0.51 8.18 -0.01
CA TYR A 121 1.24 6.94 0.24
C TYR A 121 1.20 6.68 1.77
N PRO A 122 1.37 5.43 2.23
CA PRO A 122 1.51 4.17 1.48
C PRO A 122 0.25 3.64 0.79
N SER A 123 0.42 2.88 -0.30
CA SER A 123 -0.66 2.13 -0.97
C SER A 123 -1.29 1.07 -0.08
N GLY A 124 -2.60 0.91 -0.25
CA GLY A 124 -3.45 -0.06 0.47
C GLY A 124 -4.57 0.59 1.27
N SER A 125 -4.49 1.91 1.51
CA SER A 125 -5.42 2.62 2.39
C SER A 125 -6.59 3.27 1.64
N ALA A 126 -6.39 3.62 0.37
CA ALA A 126 -7.33 4.38 -0.44
C ALA A 126 -7.79 5.67 0.27
N ARG A 127 -6.85 6.50 0.75
CA ARG A 127 -7.03 7.64 1.70
C ARG A 127 -7.51 7.26 3.11
N ASP A 128 -8.48 6.35 3.20
CA ASP A 128 -9.09 5.76 4.40
C ASP A 128 -10.18 4.73 4.05
N LEU A 129 -10.58 4.64 2.78
CA LEU A 129 -11.71 3.84 2.35
C LEU A 129 -11.55 2.35 2.67
N THR A 130 -10.31 1.84 2.70
CA THR A 130 -10.05 0.44 3.01
C THR A 130 -10.39 0.09 4.47
N LEU A 131 -10.00 0.95 5.42
CA LEU A 131 -10.21 0.73 6.86
C LEU A 131 -11.54 1.26 7.37
N ARG A 132 -12.32 1.97 6.54
CA ARG A 132 -13.59 2.55 6.96
C ARG A 132 -14.59 1.45 7.31
N GLY A 133 -14.96 1.38 8.59
CA GLY A 133 -15.84 0.34 9.13
C GLY A 133 -15.11 -0.95 9.54
N HIS A 134 -13.79 -1.01 9.36
CA HIS A 134 -12.94 -2.17 9.64
C HIS A 134 -11.62 -1.77 10.33
N PRO A 135 -11.67 -1.15 11.52
CA PRO A 135 -10.44 -0.76 12.24
C PRO A 135 -9.55 -1.97 12.60
N GLU A 136 -10.12 -3.17 12.70
CA GLU A 136 -9.41 -4.43 12.96
C GLU A 136 -8.44 -4.84 11.84
N TRP A 137 -8.57 -4.26 10.65
CA TRP A 137 -7.71 -4.48 9.48
C TRP A 137 -6.48 -3.58 9.46
N ALA A 138 -6.31 -2.70 10.44
CA ALA A 138 -5.09 -1.90 10.53
C ALA A 138 -3.89 -2.79 10.90
N ALA A 139 -2.69 -2.36 10.49
CA ALA A 139 -1.44 -3.07 10.76
C ALA A 139 -1.27 -3.38 12.25
N ARG A 140 -0.83 -4.60 12.54
CA ARG A 140 -0.59 -5.10 13.89
C ARG A 140 0.88 -5.42 14.10
N GLY A 141 1.31 -5.31 15.34
CA GLY A 141 2.65 -5.69 15.76
C GLY A 141 2.61 -6.63 16.96
N LEU A 142 3.56 -7.56 17.00
CA LEU A 142 3.91 -8.26 18.22
C LEU A 142 4.98 -7.43 18.93
N LEU A 143 4.55 -6.68 19.93
CA LEU A 143 5.40 -5.79 20.71
C LEU A 143 6.18 -6.61 21.72
N VAL A 144 7.47 -6.31 21.90
CA VAL A 144 8.36 -7.11 22.73
C VAL A 144 9.06 -6.25 23.77
N ALA A 145 8.88 -6.59 25.04
CA ALA A 145 9.70 -6.11 26.15
C ALA A 145 10.54 -7.26 26.68
N GLU A 146 11.78 -6.99 27.06
CA GLU A 146 12.72 -8.00 27.53
C GLU A 146 13.63 -7.47 28.64
N ALA A 147 14.07 -8.38 29.51
CA ALA A 147 15.05 -8.12 30.56
C ALA A 147 15.96 -9.33 30.74
N ASN A 148 17.18 -9.07 31.23
CA ASN A 148 18.10 -10.11 31.66
C ASN A 148 18.21 -10.08 33.18
N SER A 149 18.36 -11.25 33.81
CA SER A 149 18.54 -11.37 35.25
C SER A 149 19.55 -12.45 35.58
N SER A 150 20.31 -12.26 36.67
CA SER A 150 21.18 -13.28 37.27
C SER A 150 20.55 -13.95 38.50
N GLY A 151 19.25 -13.72 38.73
CA GLY A 151 18.51 -14.07 39.94
C GLY A 151 18.03 -12.84 40.71
N GLY A 152 17.04 -13.04 41.59
CA GLY A 152 16.39 -11.96 42.35
C GLY A 152 15.13 -11.41 41.67
N GLU A 153 14.62 -10.29 42.16
CA GLU A 153 13.41 -9.68 41.64
C GLU A 153 13.62 -9.10 40.23
N VAL A 154 12.73 -9.47 39.32
CA VAL A 154 12.61 -8.90 37.98
C VAL A 154 11.29 -8.18 37.88
N SER A 155 11.35 -6.89 37.55
CA SER A 155 10.20 -6.09 37.12
C SER A 155 10.37 -5.74 35.64
N LEU A 156 9.38 -6.10 34.83
CA LEU A 156 9.37 -5.84 33.39
C LEU A 156 8.02 -5.25 33.01
N ALA A 157 8.03 -4.00 32.52
CA ALA A 157 6.82 -3.38 31.98
C ALA A 157 6.36 -4.10 30.71
N LEU A 158 5.06 -4.39 30.64
CA LEU A 158 4.41 -4.93 29.47
C LEU A 158 4.29 -3.83 28.40
N PRO A 159 4.51 -4.15 27.11
CA PRO A 159 4.04 -3.29 26.04
C PRO A 159 2.49 -3.22 26.06
N PRO A 160 1.88 -2.24 25.37
CA PRO A 160 0.42 -2.15 25.28
C PRO A 160 -0.18 -3.34 24.52
N GLY A 161 -1.49 -3.52 24.65
CA GLY A 161 -2.24 -4.53 23.91
C GLY A 161 -2.49 -5.83 24.69
N ARG A 162 -2.81 -6.89 23.95
CA ARG A 162 -3.19 -8.20 24.51
C ARG A 162 -1.96 -9.06 24.75
N LEU A 163 -1.83 -9.63 25.95
CA LEU A 163 -0.75 -10.57 26.26
C LEU A 163 -0.79 -11.81 25.34
N VAL A 164 0.34 -12.06 24.66
CA VAL A 164 0.56 -13.25 23.82
C VAL A 164 1.49 -14.23 24.52
N LEU A 165 2.55 -13.72 25.15
CA LEU A 165 3.56 -14.50 25.84
C LEU A 165 4.12 -13.73 27.03
N ALA A 166 4.25 -14.37 28.19
CA ALA A 166 5.12 -13.95 29.27
C ALA A 166 5.98 -15.15 29.65
N ALA A 167 7.30 -15.06 29.52
CA ALA A 167 8.17 -16.21 29.74
C ALA A 167 9.53 -15.83 30.34
N ALA A 168 10.10 -16.77 31.10
CA ALA A 168 11.50 -16.75 31.52
C ALA A 168 12.23 -17.99 31.00
N LEU A 169 13.36 -17.79 30.35
CA LEU A 169 14.20 -18.86 29.80
C LEU A 169 15.59 -18.78 30.40
N PRO A 170 16.17 -19.91 30.85
CA PRO A 170 17.55 -19.90 31.30
C PRO A 170 18.47 -19.65 30.11
N ARG A 171 19.54 -18.89 30.35
CA ARG A 171 20.60 -18.63 29.39
C ARG A 171 21.84 -19.43 29.74
N HIS A 172 22.43 -20.07 28.74
CA HIS A 172 23.66 -20.84 28.83
C HIS A 172 24.57 -20.43 27.67
N ASP A 173 25.78 -19.98 27.98
CA ASP A 173 26.76 -19.52 26.98
C ASP A 173 26.19 -18.49 25.97
N GLY A 174 25.38 -17.55 26.48
CA GLY A 174 24.75 -16.51 25.67
C GLY A 174 23.43 -16.90 24.98
N ALA A 175 23.11 -18.19 24.89
CA ALA A 175 21.89 -18.69 24.23
C ALA A 175 20.80 -19.10 25.22
N ILE A 176 19.53 -18.82 24.89
CA ILE A 176 18.37 -19.26 25.66
C ILE A 176 18.08 -20.74 25.39
N VAL A 177 17.60 -21.46 26.40
CA VAL A 177 17.17 -22.87 26.27
C VAL A 177 15.65 -22.95 26.23
N LEU A 178 15.09 -23.08 25.03
CA LEU A 178 13.64 -23.05 24.76
C LEU A 178 12.86 -24.11 25.54
N GLU A 179 13.42 -25.32 25.68
CA GLU A 179 12.79 -26.45 26.35
C GLU A 179 12.64 -26.25 27.86
N LYS A 180 13.38 -25.28 28.42
CA LYS A 180 13.32 -24.91 29.84
C LYS A 180 12.58 -23.59 30.08
N SER A 181 11.77 -23.16 29.11
CA SER A 181 10.90 -22.00 29.25
C SER A 181 9.95 -22.16 30.44
N ARG A 182 9.76 -21.08 31.18
CA ARG A 182 8.81 -20.96 32.29
C ARG A 182 7.75 -19.94 31.92
N ASP A 183 6.48 -20.32 32.00
CA ASP A 183 5.36 -19.41 31.83
C ASP A 183 5.29 -18.44 33.01
N LEU A 184 5.20 -17.15 32.70
CA LEU A 184 5.10 -16.05 33.67
C LEU A 184 3.74 -15.35 33.62
N THR A 185 2.75 -15.92 32.97
CA THR A 185 1.42 -15.30 32.84
C THR A 185 0.80 -15.02 34.21
N ASP A 186 0.94 -15.92 35.18
CA ASP A 186 0.46 -15.72 36.57
C ASP A 186 1.29 -14.69 37.36
N SER A 187 2.46 -14.29 36.85
CA SER A 187 3.32 -13.24 37.42
C SER A 187 3.02 -11.85 36.83
N VAL A 188 2.00 -11.74 35.96
CA VAL A 188 1.54 -10.47 35.43
C VAL A 188 0.60 -9.79 36.43
N HIS A 189 0.95 -8.57 36.81
CA HIS A 189 0.18 -7.72 37.71
C HIS A 189 0.02 -6.34 37.08
N GLY A 190 -1.20 -6.03 36.63
CA GLY A 190 -1.45 -4.79 35.89
C GLY A 190 -0.69 -4.79 34.56
N ASP A 191 0.16 -3.79 34.37
CA ASP A 191 0.99 -3.57 33.19
C ASP A 191 2.44 -4.03 33.38
N GLN A 192 2.72 -4.91 34.36
CA GLN A 192 4.07 -5.42 34.61
C GLN A 192 4.10 -6.91 34.88
N ILE A 193 5.22 -7.55 34.55
CA ILE A 193 5.64 -8.82 35.13
C ILE A 193 6.46 -8.51 36.39
N VAL A 194 6.11 -9.16 37.50
CA VAL A 194 6.93 -9.18 38.72
C VAL A 194 7.26 -10.63 39.04
N TRP A 195 8.53 -11.00 38.91
CA TRP A 195 8.96 -12.39 39.07
C TRP A 195 10.23 -12.51 39.89
N GLN A 196 10.27 -13.48 40.81
CA GLN A 196 11.47 -13.81 41.58
C GLN A 196 12.28 -14.87 40.84
N ALA A 197 13.30 -14.40 40.11
CA ALA A 197 14.19 -15.26 39.36
C ALA A 197 15.07 -16.10 40.31
N PRO A 198 15.14 -17.43 40.15
CA PRO A 198 16.14 -18.23 40.83
C PRO A 198 17.56 -17.80 40.45
N ALA A 199 18.55 -18.13 41.28
CA ALA A 199 19.95 -17.92 40.94
C ALA A 199 20.30 -18.58 39.58
N GLY A 200 21.02 -17.84 38.74
CA GLY A 200 21.38 -18.24 37.38
C GLY A 200 21.03 -17.17 36.35
N GLU A 201 21.48 -17.33 35.12
CA GLU A 201 21.21 -16.37 34.05
C GLU A 201 19.85 -16.65 33.39
N TRP A 202 19.03 -15.62 33.28
CA TRP A 202 17.68 -15.67 32.73
C TRP A 202 17.47 -14.59 31.68
N PHE A 203 16.74 -14.95 30.64
CA PHE A 203 16.10 -14.05 29.70
C PHE A 203 14.60 -14.03 30.00
N VAL A 204 14.08 -12.87 30.37
CA VAL A 204 12.66 -12.64 30.65
C VAL A 204 12.07 -11.84 29.51
N VAL A 205 10.96 -12.30 28.95
CA VAL A 205 10.33 -11.68 27.79
C VAL A 205 8.83 -11.60 27.97
N ALA A 206 8.27 -10.45 27.62
CA ALA A 206 6.86 -10.22 27.46
C ALA A 206 6.57 -9.84 26.01
N MET A 207 5.57 -10.46 25.42
CA MET A 207 5.09 -10.13 24.09
C MET A 207 3.59 -9.88 24.10
N THR A 208 3.17 -8.78 23.52
CA THR A 208 1.76 -8.39 23.39
C THR A 208 1.42 -8.14 21.93
N ASP A 209 0.20 -8.45 21.51
CA ASP A 209 -0.31 -8.00 20.23
C ASP A 209 -1.09 -6.68 20.38
N ASP A 210 -0.84 -5.75 19.48
CA ASP A 210 -1.63 -4.52 19.39
C ASP A 210 -1.67 -3.99 17.95
N LEU A 211 -2.58 -3.06 17.68
CA LEU A 211 -2.54 -2.24 16.48
C LEU A 211 -1.36 -1.26 16.60
N ILE A 212 -0.63 -1.07 15.50
CA ILE A 212 0.55 -0.19 15.48
C ILE A 212 0.35 0.99 14.53
N TYR A 213 0.79 2.16 14.98
CA TYR A 213 0.74 3.40 14.20
C TYR A 213 1.80 4.38 14.71
N GLU A 214 1.77 4.67 16.01
CA GLU A 214 2.73 5.59 16.61
C GLU A 214 4.17 5.07 16.47
N GLY A 215 5.02 5.90 15.87
CA GLY A 215 6.42 5.58 15.60
C GLY A 215 6.69 4.78 14.31
N THR A 216 5.67 4.44 13.51
CA THR A 216 5.84 3.75 12.22
C THR A 216 6.03 4.75 11.07
N HIS A 217 6.28 4.23 9.85
CA HIS A 217 6.30 5.03 8.62
C HIS A 217 4.99 5.83 8.44
N ALA A 218 3.85 5.21 8.71
CA ALA A 218 2.53 5.83 8.56
C ALA A 218 2.34 7.09 9.43
N ALA A 219 2.93 7.13 10.64
CA ALA A 219 2.84 8.30 11.53
C ALA A 219 3.69 9.49 11.06
N ILE A 220 4.68 9.26 10.18
CA ILE A 220 5.56 10.30 9.63
C ILE A 220 5.28 10.61 8.15
N SER A 221 4.27 9.98 7.55
CA SER A 221 3.86 10.24 6.15
C SER A 221 3.63 11.73 5.92
N LEU A 222 4.14 12.22 4.78
CA LEU A 222 3.94 13.59 4.31
C LEU A 222 2.60 13.78 3.61
N ALA A 223 1.90 12.70 3.26
CA ALA A 223 0.59 12.76 2.61
C ALA A 223 -0.54 12.75 3.64
N TYR A 224 -0.77 11.60 4.30
CA TYR A 224 -1.80 11.44 5.32
C TYR A 224 -1.26 10.66 6.51
N LYS A 225 -1.51 11.17 7.71
CA LYS A 225 -1.12 10.55 8.98
C LYS A 225 -2.26 9.66 9.49
N LYS A 226 -2.28 8.42 9.03
CA LYS A 226 -3.33 7.42 9.33
C LYS A 226 -2.72 6.01 9.41
N PRO A 227 -3.37 5.06 10.12
CA PRO A 227 -2.93 3.67 10.12
C PRO A 227 -2.92 3.05 8.71
N CYS A 228 -1.88 2.27 8.41
CA CYS A 228 -1.85 1.40 7.23
C CYS A 228 -2.62 0.10 7.49
N ILE A 229 -2.97 -0.60 6.41
CA ILE A 229 -3.61 -1.91 6.47
C ILE A 229 -2.64 -3.01 6.91
N ASP A 230 -3.17 -4.11 7.43
CA ASP A 230 -2.46 -5.38 7.61
C ASP A 230 -2.22 -6.03 6.24
N LEU A 231 -0.96 -6.30 5.92
CA LEU A 231 -0.55 -6.97 4.68
C LEU A 231 -0.52 -8.50 4.80
N LEU A 232 -0.66 -9.03 6.02
CA LEU A 232 -0.57 -10.47 6.31
C LEU A 232 -1.91 -11.19 6.18
N THR A 233 -3.02 -10.45 6.04
CA THR A 233 -4.36 -10.98 5.84
C THR A 233 -4.93 -10.57 4.48
N PRO A 234 -5.76 -11.41 3.84
CA PRO A 234 -6.25 -11.13 2.49
C PRO A 234 -7.34 -10.06 2.42
N GLU A 235 -8.15 -9.91 3.47
CA GLU A 235 -9.35 -9.06 3.47
C GLU A 235 -9.05 -7.58 3.22
N PRO A 236 -8.02 -6.95 3.83
CA PRO A 236 -7.76 -5.53 3.63
C PRO A 236 -7.35 -5.21 2.18
N THR A 237 -6.51 -6.02 1.55
CA THR A 237 -6.13 -5.83 0.14
C THR A 237 -7.32 -6.05 -0.80
N ALA A 238 -8.17 -7.04 -0.54
CA ALA A 238 -9.37 -7.26 -1.33
C ALA A 238 -10.29 -6.03 -1.28
N ARG A 239 -10.45 -5.43 -0.10
CA ARG A 239 -11.18 -4.17 0.06
C ARG A 239 -10.50 -3.01 -0.66
N PHE A 240 -9.18 -2.89 -0.58
CA PHE A 240 -8.41 -1.87 -1.30
C PHE A 240 -8.69 -1.91 -2.81
N LEU A 241 -8.64 -3.11 -3.41
CA LEU A 241 -8.97 -3.34 -4.82
C LEU A 241 -10.43 -2.95 -5.14
N GLU A 242 -11.37 -3.29 -4.27
CA GLU A 242 -12.79 -2.95 -4.43
C GLU A 242 -13.02 -1.43 -4.44
N VAL A 243 -12.41 -0.70 -3.51
CA VAL A 243 -12.68 0.74 -3.35
C VAL A 243 -11.83 1.63 -4.27
N THR A 244 -10.76 1.10 -4.89
CA THR A 244 -9.89 1.85 -5.80
C THR A 244 -9.92 1.30 -7.22
N HIS A 245 -9.31 0.15 -7.43
CA HIS A 245 -9.07 -0.45 -8.74
C HIS A 245 -10.39 -0.73 -9.46
N ALA A 246 -11.40 -1.26 -8.76
CA ALA A 246 -12.72 -1.49 -9.34
C ALA A 246 -13.43 -0.17 -9.70
N ARG A 247 -13.19 0.92 -8.99
CA ARG A 247 -13.72 2.25 -9.36
C ARG A 247 -13.09 2.78 -10.65
N TYR A 248 -11.78 2.61 -10.83
CA TYR A 248 -11.15 2.92 -12.11
C TYR A 248 -11.67 2.03 -13.25
N ALA A 249 -11.84 0.73 -12.99
CA ALA A 249 -12.41 -0.20 -13.97
C ALA A 249 -13.85 0.14 -14.35
N GLU A 250 -14.69 0.56 -13.40
CA GLU A 250 -16.05 1.04 -13.68
C GLU A 250 -16.06 2.24 -14.64
N LYS A 251 -15.16 3.20 -14.42
CA LYS A 251 -15.14 4.48 -15.16
C LYS A 251 -14.49 4.39 -16.53
N LEU A 252 -13.53 3.49 -16.69
CA LEU A 252 -12.77 3.29 -17.94
C LEU A 252 -13.26 2.07 -18.73
N GLY A 253 -13.86 1.08 -18.08
CA GLY A 253 -14.28 -0.16 -18.72
C GLY A 253 -13.12 -0.84 -19.47
N PRO A 254 -13.34 -1.31 -20.71
CA PRO A 254 -12.30 -1.94 -21.53
C PRO A 254 -11.10 -1.02 -21.85
N ASP A 255 -11.30 0.30 -21.78
CA ASP A 255 -10.22 1.25 -22.06
C ASP A 255 -9.14 1.23 -20.96
N LEU A 256 -9.42 0.71 -19.76
CA LEU A 256 -8.46 0.66 -18.67
C LEU A 256 -7.15 -0.05 -19.08
N GLY A 257 -7.25 -1.32 -19.52
CA GLY A 257 -6.11 -2.11 -20.01
C GLY A 257 -5.52 -1.64 -21.34
N ARG A 258 -6.28 -0.84 -22.10
CA ARG A 258 -5.79 -0.22 -23.34
C ARG A 258 -4.97 1.03 -23.07
N TYR A 259 -5.34 1.79 -22.04
CA TYR A 259 -4.75 3.10 -21.77
C TYR A 259 -3.56 3.01 -20.83
N PHE A 260 -3.66 2.19 -19.78
CA PHE A 260 -2.64 2.08 -18.76
C PHE A 260 -1.74 0.87 -18.99
N VAL A 261 -0.43 1.09 -18.87
CA VAL A 261 0.59 0.03 -18.97
C VAL A 261 0.68 -0.77 -17.68
N SER A 262 0.70 -0.07 -16.55
CA SER A 262 0.85 -0.64 -15.22
C SER A 262 0.04 0.16 -14.20
N THR A 263 -0.33 -0.47 -13.10
CA THR A 263 -0.57 0.27 -11.84
C THR A 263 0.76 0.69 -11.21
N PHE A 264 0.71 1.66 -10.30
CA PHE A 264 1.83 2.12 -9.49
C PHE A 264 1.42 2.06 -8.01
N THR A 265 1.95 1.07 -7.31
CA THR A 265 1.86 0.89 -5.86
C THR A 265 3.05 1.58 -5.17
N ASP A 266 2.80 2.41 -4.17
CA ASP A 266 3.77 3.31 -3.55
C ASP A 266 4.00 2.93 -2.08
N GLU A 267 5.21 2.47 -1.78
CA GLU A 267 5.75 2.24 -0.43
C GLU A 267 4.83 1.46 0.55
N PRO A 268 4.12 0.39 0.14
CA PRO A 268 3.40 -0.45 1.09
C PRO A 268 4.39 -0.99 2.12
N SER A 269 3.99 -1.22 3.36
CA SER A 269 4.90 -1.86 4.33
C SER A 269 4.17 -2.43 5.54
N LEU A 270 4.77 -3.45 6.15
CA LEU A 270 4.29 -4.12 7.36
C LEU A 270 4.29 -3.21 8.63
N GLN A 271 4.83 -1.99 8.55
CA GLN A 271 4.89 -1.00 9.65
C GLN A 271 5.68 -1.41 10.90
N ASN A 272 6.26 -2.61 10.95
CA ASN A 272 7.04 -3.17 12.06
C ASN A 272 8.51 -2.71 12.10
N TYR A 273 8.75 -1.44 11.76
CA TYR A 273 10.03 -0.78 11.97
C TYR A 273 9.78 0.61 12.58
N TRP A 274 10.45 0.89 13.70
CA TRP A 274 10.29 2.15 14.40
C TRP A 274 11.19 3.23 13.81
N PHE A 275 10.58 4.31 13.33
CA PHE A 275 11.26 5.52 12.84
C PHE A 275 11.60 6.52 13.97
N ARG A 276 11.32 6.14 15.22
CA ARG A 276 11.77 6.82 16.43
C ARG A 276 12.04 5.81 17.55
N PRO A 277 12.81 6.15 18.58
CA PRO A 277 12.96 5.26 19.73
C PRO A 277 11.62 4.91 20.38
N MET A 278 11.40 3.62 20.66
CA MET A 278 10.24 3.08 21.37
C MET A 278 10.73 2.23 22.55
N PRO A 279 9.97 2.14 23.66
CA PRO A 279 10.38 1.38 24.86
C PRO A 279 10.29 -0.14 24.68
N TYR A 280 9.83 -0.62 23.53
CA TYR A 280 9.68 -2.02 23.16
C TYR A 280 10.03 -2.22 21.68
N ARG A 281 10.44 -3.44 21.33
CA ARG A 281 10.66 -3.86 19.93
C ARG A 281 9.33 -4.25 19.28
N VAL A 282 9.33 -4.50 17.98
CA VAL A 282 8.17 -4.97 17.23
C VAL A 282 8.56 -6.04 16.22
N LEU A 283 7.71 -7.05 16.09
CA LEU A 283 7.73 -8.06 15.04
C LEU A 283 6.42 -7.96 14.24
N PRO A 284 6.42 -8.33 12.94
CA PRO A 284 5.19 -8.34 12.15
C PRO A 284 4.22 -9.37 12.73
N TRP A 285 2.93 -9.03 12.78
CA TRP A 285 1.93 -9.89 13.41
C TRP A 285 0.56 -9.73 12.78
N SER A 286 -0.27 -10.76 12.91
CA SER A 286 -1.69 -10.70 12.59
C SER A 286 -2.46 -11.71 13.44
N LEU A 287 -3.78 -11.54 13.55
CA LEU A 287 -4.64 -12.43 14.34
C LEU A 287 -4.63 -13.87 13.83
N THR A 288 -4.36 -14.06 12.54
CA THR A 288 -4.31 -15.38 11.89
C THR A 288 -2.90 -15.97 11.85
N PHE A 289 -1.86 -15.21 12.26
CA PHE A 289 -0.48 -15.56 11.97
C PHE A 289 -0.02 -16.89 12.58
N GLU A 290 -0.39 -17.19 13.84
CA GLU A 290 -0.07 -18.49 14.47
C GLU A 290 -0.69 -19.68 13.71
N ARG A 291 -1.90 -19.51 13.17
CA ARG A 291 -2.57 -20.53 12.35
C ARG A 291 -1.82 -20.72 11.03
N GLU A 292 -1.55 -19.64 10.30
CA GLU A 292 -0.82 -19.68 9.02
C GLU A 292 0.56 -20.31 9.18
N PHE A 293 1.29 -19.93 10.24
CA PHE A 293 2.58 -20.51 10.55
C PHE A 293 2.49 -22.02 10.77
N ARG A 294 1.53 -22.48 11.58
CA ARG A 294 1.34 -23.91 11.87
C ARG A 294 1.02 -24.69 10.60
N GLU A 295 0.14 -24.17 9.76
CA GLU A 295 -0.26 -24.82 8.50
C GLU A 295 0.91 -24.93 7.51
N ARG A 296 1.75 -23.90 7.41
CA ARG A 296 2.89 -23.86 6.47
C ARG A 296 4.14 -24.56 6.97
N ARG A 297 4.36 -24.59 8.29
CA ARG A 297 5.61 -25.08 8.90
C ARG A 297 5.44 -26.38 9.69
N GLY A 298 4.20 -26.81 9.93
CA GLY A 298 3.90 -28.05 10.63
C GLY A 298 4.26 -28.06 12.12
N ARG A 299 4.37 -26.88 12.75
CA ARG A 299 4.74 -26.74 14.18
C ARG A 299 4.17 -25.46 14.79
N GLU A 300 4.00 -25.47 16.11
CA GLU A 300 3.47 -24.32 16.86
C GLU A 300 4.49 -23.17 16.94
N LEU A 301 4.02 -21.94 16.73
CA LEU A 301 4.86 -20.75 16.78
C LEU A 301 5.13 -20.30 18.23
N ARG A 302 4.12 -20.36 19.10
CA ARG A 302 4.17 -19.73 20.43
C ARG A 302 5.39 -20.14 21.28
N PRO A 303 5.80 -21.42 21.35
CA PRO A 303 7.01 -21.82 22.08
C PRO A 303 8.32 -21.29 21.49
N LEU A 304 8.31 -20.87 20.22
CA LEU A 304 9.47 -20.40 19.48
C LEU A 304 9.64 -18.88 19.51
N LEU A 305 8.61 -18.14 19.94
CA LEU A 305 8.61 -16.67 19.95
C LEU A 305 9.85 -16.05 20.64
N PRO A 306 10.34 -16.53 21.81
CA PRO A 306 11.55 -15.98 22.41
C PRO A 306 12.78 -16.05 21.50
N ALA A 307 12.88 -17.07 20.64
CA ALA A 307 14.01 -17.23 19.72
C ALA A 307 14.00 -16.23 18.55
N LEU A 308 12.91 -15.48 18.38
CA LEU A 308 12.84 -14.40 17.39
C LEU A 308 13.64 -13.17 17.82
N VAL A 309 13.83 -12.98 19.13
CA VAL A 309 14.48 -11.78 19.70
C VAL A 309 15.76 -12.07 20.50
N ALA A 310 16.01 -13.33 20.85
CA ALA A 310 17.22 -13.78 21.51
C ALA A 310 17.82 -15.00 20.81
N ASP A 311 19.14 -15.18 20.94
CA ASP A 311 19.81 -16.35 20.39
C ASP A 311 19.37 -17.62 21.14
N ALA A 312 19.02 -18.66 20.40
CA ALA A 312 18.63 -19.99 20.88
C ALA A 312 19.36 -21.08 20.07
N GLY A 313 20.56 -20.75 19.56
CA GLY A 313 21.38 -21.63 18.74
C GLY A 313 20.71 -22.01 17.41
N PRO A 314 21.05 -23.19 16.85
CA PRO A 314 20.54 -23.63 15.54
C PRO A 314 19.01 -23.72 15.48
N ALA A 315 18.35 -24.13 16.57
CA ALA A 315 16.90 -24.20 16.64
C ALA A 315 16.26 -22.80 16.53
N GLY A 316 16.86 -21.81 17.18
CA GLY A 316 16.43 -20.41 17.08
C GLY A 316 16.67 -19.80 15.70
N ALA A 317 17.80 -20.10 15.07
CA ALA A 317 18.06 -19.69 13.69
C ALA A 317 17.00 -20.24 12.73
N ARG A 318 16.62 -21.52 12.88
CA ARG A 318 15.54 -22.13 12.10
C ARG A 318 14.17 -21.52 12.39
N ALA A 319 13.88 -21.19 13.66
CA ALA A 319 12.64 -20.50 14.03
C ALA A 319 12.53 -19.12 13.36
N ARG A 320 13.61 -18.32 13.38
CA ARG A 320 13.66 -17.02 12.69
C ARG A 320 13.46 -17.16 11.19
N TYR A 321 14.14 -18.11 10.56
CA TYR A 321 13.96 -18.37 9.13
C TYR A 321 12.52 -18.73 8.80
N ASP A 322 11.94 -19.71 9.49
CA ASP A 322 10.56 -20.15 9.20
C ASP A 322 9.54 -19.03 9.47
N PHE A 323 9.77 -18.18 10.48
CA PHE A 323 8.92 -17.03 10.79
C PHE A 323 8.94 -16.01 9.66
N TRP A 324 10.12 -15.52 9.27
CA TRP A 324 10.27 -14.52 8.22
C TRP A 324 9.85 -15.06 6.84
N ASN A 325 10.11 -16.34 6.57
CA ASN A 325 9.61 -16.97 5.34
C ASN A 325 8.07 -17.03 5.31
N THR A 326 7.40 -17.22 6.46
CA THR A 326 5.93 -17.15 6.53
C THR A 326 5.42 -15.73 6.33
N VAL A 327 6.08 -14.73 6.91
CA VAL A 327 5.77 -13.31 6.68
C VAL A 327 5.86 -13.00 5.17
N GLY A 328 6.97 -13.36 4.53
CA GLY A 328 7.19 -13.11 3.10
C GLY A 328 6.19 -13.81 2.20
N GLU A 329 5.86 -15.07 2.46
CA GLU A 329 4.81 -15.79 1.73
C GLU A 329 3.45 -15.10 1.88
N LEU A 330 3.07 -14.69 3.09
CA LEU A 330 1.79 -14.02 3.33
C LEU A 330 1.72 -12.65 2.64
N VAL A 331 2.76 -11.82 2.71
CA VAL A 331 2.80 -10.53 2.00
C VAL A 331 2.74 -10.73 0.49
N ALA A 332 3.49 -11.70 -0.04
CA ALA A 332 3.51 -12.03 -1.46
C ALA A 332 2.13 -12.51 -1.96
N GLU A 333 1.41 -13.30 -1.18
CA GLU A 333 0.09 -13.83 -1.54
C GLU A 333 -1.01 -12.77 -1.34
N ASN A 334 -1.07 -12.18 -0.15
CA ASN A 334 -2.21 -11.39 0.31
C ASN A 334 -2.18 -9.94 -0.17
N PHE A 335 -1.00 -9.35 -0.39
CA PHE A 335 -0.91 -8.00 -0.94
C PHE A 335 -0.56 -8.01 -2.43
N PHE A 336 0.66 -8.40 -2.76
CA PHE A 336 1.15 -8.33 -4.14
C PHE A 336 0.43 -9.31 -5.08
N GLY A 337 0.15 -10.52 -4.63
CA GLY A 337 -0.49 -11.58 -5.41
C GLY A 337 -1.92 -11.23 -5.82
N GLN A 338 -2.68 -10.62 -4.90
CA GLN A 338 -4.02 -10.12 -5.20
C GLN A 338 -4.01 -9.00 -6.23
N ILE A 339 -3.14 -7.99 -6.05
CA ILE A 339 -3.02 -6.86 -6.99
C ILE A 339 -2.56 -7.37 -8.37
N GLN A 340 -1.55 -8.24 -8.41
CA GLN A 340 -1.08 -8.85 -9.65
C GLN A 340 -2.18 -9.63 -10.36
N THR A 341 -2.96 -10.43 -9.64
CA THR A 341 -4.06 -11.21 -10.20
C THR A 341 -5.14 -10.29 -10.78
N TRP A 342 -5.52 -9.26 -10.03
CA TRP A 342 -6.49 -8.27 -10.48
C TRP A 342 -6.02 -7.54 -11.75
N CYS A 343 -4.76 -7.08 -11.77
CA CYS A 343 -4.19 -6.38 -12.91
C CYS A 343 -4.15 -7.25 -14.17
N ARG A 344 -3.75 -8.53 -14.04
CA ARG A 344 -3.76 -9.50 -15.16
C ARG A 344 -5.16 -9.68 -15.75
N GLN A 345 -6.20 -9.76 -14.91
CA GLN A 345 -7.59 -9.87 -15.38
C GLN A 345 -8.06 -8.64 -16.17
N HIS A 346 -7.43 -7.47 -15.95
CA HIS A 346 -7.75 -6.21 -16.63
C HIS A 346 -6.75 -5.84 -17.74
N ASN A 347 -5.82 -6.75 -18.11
CA ASN A 347 -4.76 -6.51 -19.09
C ASN A 347 -3.84 -5.33 -18.74
N ILE A 348 -3.50 -5.17 -17.46
CA ILE A 348 -2.55 -4.17 -16.96
C ILE A 348 -1.44 -4.91 -16.22
N LEU A 349 -0.23 -4.35 -16.22
CA LEU A 349 0.84 -4.81 -15.33
C LEU A 349 0.60 -4.32 -13.89
N SER A 350 1.19 -5.02 -12.92
CA SER A 350 1.30 -4.52 -11.54
C SER A 350 2.74 -4.08 -11.34
N GLY A 351 2.92 -2.85 -10.85
CA GLY A 351 4.22 -2.22 -10.68
C GLY A 351 4.18 -1.16 -9.59
N GLY A 352 5.30 -0.48 -9.37
CA GLY A 352 5.48 0.42 -8.24
C GLY A 352 6.85 0.24 -7.61
N HIS A 353 6.98 0.68 -6.36
CA HIS A 353 8.19 0.49 -5.58
C HIS A 353 7.88 0.25 -4.11
N LEU A 354 8.87 -0.31 -3.42
CA LEU A 354 8.79 -0.68 -2.03
C LEU A 354 9.50 0.38 -1.17
N LEU A 355 8.99 0.57 0.05
CA LEU A 355 9.70 1.31 1.09
C LEU A 355 11.02 0.62 1.42
N MET A 356 12.12 1.38 1.50
CA MET A 356 13.46 0.92 1.89
C MET A 356 14.01 -0.22 0.99
N GLU A 357 13.75 -0.11 -0.31
CA GLU A 357 14.07 -1.15 -1.28
C GLU A 357 15.54 -1.20 -1.71
N GLU A 358 16.32 -0.17 -1.39
CA GLU A 358 17.71 0.00 -1.81
C GLU A 358 18.65 -1.04 -1.18
N SER A 359 18.24 -1.64 -0.06
CA SER A 359 19.02 -2.66 0.65
C SER A 359 18.18 -3.90 0.93
N LEU A 360 18.73 -5.08 0.59
CA LEU A 360 18.14 -6.37 0.93
C LEU A 360 17.86 -6.53 2.43
N VAL A 361 18.64 -5.87 3.29
CA VAL A 361 18.42 -5.89 4.74
C VAL A 361 17.17 -5.14 5.13
N GLY A 362 16.79 -4.10 4.38
CA GLY A 362 15.53 -3.38 4.57
C GLY A 362 14.33 -4.24 4.22
N HIS A 363 14.46 -5.18 3.28
CA HIS A 363 13.30 -5.96 2.82
C HIS A 363 12.73 -6.86 3.91
N VAL A 364 13.58 -7.46 4.74
CA VAL A 364 13.16 -8.39 5.80
C VAL A 364 12.14 -7.74 6.75
N PRO A 365 12.44 -6.63 7.46
CA PRO A 365 11.46 -6.03 8.33
C PRO A 365 10.23 -5.54 7.56
N PHE A 366 10.33 -5.01 6.35
CA PHE A 366 9.18 -4.40 5.69
C PHE A 366 8.27 -5.37 4.90
N TYR A 367 8.77 -6.55 4.52
CA TYR A 367 8.07 -7.49 3.63
C TYR A 367 8.20 -8.97 3.97
N GLY A 368 9.15 -9.39 4.82
CA GLY A 368 9.43 -10.80 5.07
C GLY A 368 10.85 -11.21 4.72
#